data_AF-A0A2P6AQI6-F1
#
_entry.id   AF-A0A2P6AQI6-F1
#
_cell.length_a   1.000
_cell.length_b   1.000
_cell.length_c   1.000
_cell.angle_alpha   90.00
_cell.angle_beta   90.00
_cell.angle_gamma   90.00
#
_symmetry.space_group_name_H-M   'P 1'
#
loop_
_entity.id
_entity.type
_entity.pdbx_description
1 polymer ?
#
loop_
_entity_poly.entity_id
_entity_poly.type
_entity_poly.pdbx_seq_one_letter_code
_entity_poly.pdbx_strand_id
1 'polypeptide(L)'
;MHSSPGLSPVRAGLMLSAVCILSACFGGDSGSSSGSGRVDGYQATIVRTQMGIPHITANSFGSLGYGQAYAFAEDNLCVMLDDFVTIRGERSRYFGPDGSYTIEPNDNTSDNISSDFFWKFIADDAAVERT
;
A
#
# COMPACT_ATOMS: atom_id res chain seq x y z
N MET A 1 -40.68 24.43 -45.70
CA MET A 1 -39.58 24.36 -46.68
C MET A 1 -38.30 24.00 -45.93
N HIS A 2 -38.10 22.71 -45.65
CA HIS A 2 -36.87 22.19 -45.05
C HIS A 2 -36.24 21.26 -46.08
N SER A 3 -35.14 21.72 -46.67
CA SER A 3 -34.36 20.97 -47.67
C SER A 3 -33.49 19.94 -46.95
N SER A 4 -33.66 18.66 -47.29
CA SER A 4 -32.77 17.58 -46.84
C SER A 4 -31.41 17.68 -47.53
N PRO A 5 -30.27 17.71 -46.80
CA PRO A 5 -28.97 17.57 -47.43
C PRO A 5 -28.67 16.09 -47.71
N GLY A 6 -28.30 15.81 -48.97
CA GLY A 6 -27.95 14.48 -49.47
C GLY A 6 -26.71 13.89 -48.80
N LEU A 7 -26.75 12.58 -48.55
CA LEU A 7 -25.62 11.81 -48.06
C LEU A 7 -24.56 11.67 -49.18
N SER A 8 -23.40 12.28 -48.97
CA SER A 8 -22.21 12.09 -49.83
C SER A 8 -21.51 10.76 -49.51
N PRO A 9 -21.08 9.97 -50.53
CA PRO A 9 -20.54 8.61 -50.37
C PRO A 9 -19.19 8.54 -49.64
N VAL A 10 -18.58 9.67 -49.32
CA VAL A 10 -17.25 9.75 -48.69
C VAL A 10 -17.27 9.39 -47.19
N ARG A 11 -18.43 9.46 -46.52
CA ARG A 11 -18.55 9.18 -45.07
C ARG A 11 -18.72 7.69 -44.71
N ALA A 12 -18.99 6.83 -45.69
CA ALA A 12 -19.15 5.38 -45.44
C ALA A 12 -17.81 4.61 -45.40
N GLY A 13 -16.74 5.17 -45.97
CA GLY A 13 -15.42 4.50 -46.04
C GLY A 13 -14.59 4.57 -44.75
N LEU A 14 -14.86 5.52 -43.85
CA LEU A 14 -14.06 5.72 -42.64
C LEU A 14 -14.47 4.78 -41.48
N MET A 15 -15.65 4.17 -41.54
CA MET A 15 -16.18 3.33 -40.45
C MET A 15 -15.80 1.84 -40.56
N LEU A 16 -15.26 1.38 -41.69
CA LEU A 16 -14.91 -0.04 -41.88
C LEU A 16 -13.43 -0.38 -41.60
N SER A 17 -12.59 0.62 -41.32
CA SER A 17 -11.19 0.38 -40.96
C SER A 17 -10.92 0.38 -39.45
N ALA A 18 -11.92 0.71 -38.62
CA ALA A 18 -11.80 0.73 -37.16
C ALA A 18 -12.12 -0.62 -36.49
N VAL A 19 -12.76 -1.56 -37.21
CA VAL A 19 -13.16 -2.86 -36.65
C VAL A 19 -11.99 -3.87 -36.62
N CYS A 20 -11.00 -3.74 -37.50
CA CYS A 20 -9.86 -4.67 -37.54
C CYS A 20 -8.82 -4.45 -36.43
N ILE A 21 -8.89 -3.33 -35.69
CA ILE A 21 -7.92 -3.02 -34.62
C ILE A 21 -8.31 -3.70 -33.29
N LEU A 22 -9.56 -4.19 -33.13
CA LEU A 22 -10.00 -4.88 -31.90
C LEU A 22 -9.67 -6.37 -31.83
N SER A 23 -9.26 -7.02 -32.94
CA SER A 23 -8.97 -8.46 -32.96
C SER A 23 -7.52 -8.84 -32.62
N ALA A 24 -6.64 -7.87 -32.36
CA ALA A 24 -5.24 -8.14 -32.04
C ALA A 24 -4.97 -8.42 -30.55
N CYS A 25 -5.97 -8.31 -29.66
CA CYS A 25 -5.81 -8.56 -28.22
C CYS A 25 -6.13 -10.01 -27.79
N PHE A 26 -6.45 -10.93 -28.72
CA PHE A 26 -6.73 -12.34 -28.41
C PHE A 26 -5.66 -13.33 -28.92
N GLY A 27 -4.46 -12.83 -29.25
CA GLY A 27 -3.29 -13.67 -29.50
C GLY A 27 -2.69 -14.17 -28.18
N GLY A 28 -3.13 -15.34 -27.73
CA GLY A 28 -2.56 -16.03 -26.58
C GLY A 28 -1.13 -16.48 -26.87
N ASP A 29 -0.15 -15.72 -26.40
CA ASP A 29 1.23 -16.20 -26.31
C ASP A 29 1.31 -17.10 -25.08
N SER A 30 1.32 -18.42 -25.31
CA SER A 30 1.62 -19.42 -24.28
C SER A 30 3.13 -19.44 -24.05
N GLY A 31 3.68 -18.30 -23.65
CA GLY A 31 5.03 -18.19 -23.14
C GLY A 31 5.04 -18.78 -21.74
N SER A 32 5.37 -20.07 -21.61
CA SER A 32 5.82 -20.65 -20.36
C SER A 32 7.09 -19.93 -19.92
N SER A 33 6.93 -18.81 -19.22
CA SER A 33 7.98 -18.24 -18.38
C SER A 33 8.14 -19.17 -17.18
N SER A 34 8.87 -20.27 -17.38
CA SER A 34 9.49 -21.06 -16.32
C SER A 34 10.63 -20.26 -15.70
N GLY A 35 10.32 -19.07 -15.18
CA GLY A 35 11.14 -18.32 -14.27
C GLY A 35 10.64 -18.63 -12.86
N SER A 36 10.91 -19.85 -12.38
CA SER A 36 10.75 -20.20 -10.97
C SER A 36 11.86 -19.53 -10.16
N GLY A 37 11.78 -18.21 -10.08
CA GLY A 37 12.25 -17.43 -8.95
C GLY A 37 11.03 -16.89 -8.23
N ARG A 38 10.12 -17.77 -7.79
CA ARG A 38 9.27 -17.39 -6.67
C ARG A 38 10.26 -17.11 -5.55
N VAL A 39 10.43 -15.85 -5.16
CA VAL A 39 10.78 -15.60 -3.76
C VAL A 39 9.68 -16.34 -3.01
N ASP A 40 10.02 -17.46 -2.37
CA ASP A 40 9.04 -18.17 -1.57
C ASP A 40 8.45 -17.12 -0.62
N GLY A 41 7.18 -16.78 -0.85
CA GLY A 41 6.53 -15.69 -0.14
C GLY A 41 6.57 -15.97 1.37
N TYR A 42 6.49 -14.92 2.18
CA TYR A 42 6.37 -15.13 3.62
C TYR A 42 5.14 -15.98 3.92
N GLN A 43 5.32 -17.00 4.77
CA GLN A 43 4.28 -17.97 5.08
C GLN A 43 4.24 -18.26 6.57
N ALA A 44 3.13 -17.90 7.20
CA ALA A 44 2.86 -18.14 8.61
C ALA A 44 1.48 -18.77 8.78
N THR A 45 1.36 -19.69 9.74
CA THR A 45 0.07 -20.17 10.24
C THR A 45 -0.29 -19.40 11.49
N ILE A 46 -1.48 -18.79 11.52
CA ILE A 46 -1.97 -18.00 12.65
C ILE A 46 -3.23 -18.69 13.20
N VAL A 47 -3.18 -19.08 14.47
CA VAL A 47 -4.34 -19.63 15.19
C VAL A 47 -4.65 -18.70 16.35
N ARG A 48 -5.89 -18.20 16.42
CA ARG A 48 -6.34 -17.34 17.53
C ARG A 48 -7.07 -18.18 18.58
N THR A 49 -6.76 -17.94 19.85
CA THR A 49 -7.48 -18.53 20.99
C THR A 49 -8.50 -17.55 21.56
N GLN A 50 -9.08 -17.86 22.72
CA GLN A 50 -10.03 -16.97 23.39
C GLN A 50 -9.43 -15.58 23.61
N MET A 51 -10.26 -14.54 23.53
CA MET A 51 -9.83 -13.12 23.53
C MET A 51 -9.00 -12.70 22.31
N GLY A 52 -8.86 -13.55 21.29
CA GLY A 52 -8.17 -13.21 20.04
C GLY A 52 -6.65 -13.35 20.10
N ILE A 53 -6.07 -13.98 21.13
CA ILE A 53 -4.61 -14.09 21.28
C ILE A 53 -4.02 -14.92 20.12
N PRO A 54 -3.13 -14.34 19.28
CA PRO A 54 -2.58 -15.04 18.13
C PRO A 54 -1.41 -15.96 18.54
N HIS A 55 -1.45 -17.21 18.08
CA HIS A 55 -0.34 -18.16 18.12
C HIS A 55 0.19 -18.33 16.70
N ILE A 56 1.43 -17.92 16.45
CA ILE A 56 2.02 -17.83 15.11
C ILE A 56 3.11 -18.88 14.96
N THR A 57 3.02 -19.71 13.92
CA THR A 57 4.03 -20.71 13.57
C THR A 57 4.55 -20.46 12.15
N ALA A 58 5.87 -20.49 11.98
CA ALA A 58 6.53 -20.27 10.69
C ALA A 58 7.89 -20.99 10.63
N ASN A 59 8.37 -21.24 9.41
CA ASN A 59 9.63 -21.96 9.16
C ASN A 59 10.87 -21.05 9.08
N SER A 60 10.71 -19.73 9.25
CA SER A 60 11.80 -18.76 9.26
C SER A 60 11.42 -17.52 10.06
N PHE A 61 12.42 -16.75 10.52
CA PHE A 61 12.17 -15.50 11.23
C PHE A 61 11.48 -14.44 10.36
N GLY A 62 11.79 -14.37 9.06
CA GLY A 62 11.09 -13.46 8.14
C GLY A 62 9.61 -13.78 8.04
N SER A 63 9.28 -15.06 7.87
CA SER A 63 7.89 -15.52 7.87
C SER A 63 7.20 -15.35 9.23
N LEU A 64 7.92 -15.53 10.34
CA LEU A 64 7.40 -15.28 11.69
C LEU A 64 7.06 -13.80 11.88
N GLY A 65 7.97 -12.91 11.48
CA GLY A 65 7.77 -11.46 11.51
C GLY A 65 6.58 -11.03 10.65
N TYR A 66 6.40 -11.64 9.48
CA TYR A 66 5.23 -11.42 8.64
C TYR A 66 3.92 -11.80 9.36
N GLY A 67 3.85 -12.99 9.95
CA GLY A 67 2.66 -13.42 10.70
C GLY A 67 2.38 -12.54 11.92
N GLN A 68 3.43 -12.10 12.62
CA GLN A 68 3.33 -11.19 13.76
C GLN A 68 2.79 -9.81 13.35
N ALA A 69 3.38 -9.20 12.33
CA ALA A 69 2.95 -7.90 11.84
C ALA A 69 1.53 -7.95 11.30
N TYR A 70 1.17 -9.03 10.59
CA TYR A 70 -0.18 -9.24 10.07
C TYR A 70 -1.21 -9.33 11.21
N ALA A 71 -0.99 -10.21 12.20
CA ALA A 71 -1.91 -10.34 13.34
C ALA A 71 -2.02 -9.04 14.15
N PHE A 72 -0.91 -8.34 14.38
CA PHE A 72 -0.89 -7.08 15.11
C PHE A 72 -1.66 -5.98 14.36
N ALA A 73 -1.47 -5.87 13.04
CA ALA A 73 -2.16 -4.90 12.21
C ALA A 73 -3.66 -5.18 12.12
N GLU A 74 -4.08 -6.46 12.04
CA GLU A 74 -5.51 -6.82 12.10
C GLU A 74 -6.20 -6.27 13.35
N ASP A 75 -5.51 -6.28 14.48
CA ASP A 75 -6.09 -5.86 15.76
C ASP A 75 -5.89 -4.37 16.07
N ASN A 76 -4.81 -3.74 15.57
CA ASN A 76 -4.35 -2.41 16.01
C ASN A 76 -3.97 -1.45 14.86
N LEU A 77 -4.54 -1.61 13.67
CA LEU A 77 -4.13 -0.84 12.49
C LEU A 77 -4.05 0.67 12.71
N CYS A 78 -5.07 1.26 13.36
CA CYS A 78 -5.13 2.71 13.55
C CYS A 78 -4.04 3.23 14.50
N VAL A 79 -3.83 2.55 15.62
CA VAL A 79 -2.79 2.90 16.60
C VAL A 79 -1.41 2.75 15.95
N MET A 80 -1.18 1.64 15.25
CA MET A 80 0.07 1.38 14.54
C MET A 80 0.36 2.47 13.48
N LEU A 81 -0.64 2.91 12.72
CA LEU A 81 -0.46 3.97 11.73
C LEU A 81 -0.22 5.34 12.38
N ASP A 82 -0.85 5.64 13.51
CA ASP A 82 -0.60 6.87 14.26
C ASP A 82 0.86 6.93 14.76
N ASP A 83 1.38 5.81 15.25
CA ASP A 83 2.79 5.68 15.64
C ASP A 83 3.72 5.82 14.44
N PHE A 84 3.41 5.20 13.28
CA PHE A 84 4.24 5.33 12.08
C PHE A 84 4.32 6.76 11.55
N VAL A 85 3.19 7.48 11.52
CA VAL A 85 3.17 8.90 11.12
C VAL A 85 4.01 9.74 12.09
N THR A 86 3.96 9.40 13.38
CA THR A 86 4.74 10.07 14.43
C THR A 86 6.24 9.86 14.25
N ILE A 87 6.72 8.62 14.19
CA ILE A 87 8.17 8.34 14.10
C ILE A 87 8.80 8.78 12.78
N ARG A 88 8.00 8.94 11.72
CA ARG A 88 8.43 9.54 10.45
C ARG A 88 8.45 11.07 10.47
N GLY A 89 7.93 11.67 11.55
CA GLY A 89 7.75 13.12 11.69
C GLY A 89 6.84 13.71 10.62
N GLU A 90 5.71 13.06 10.35
CA GLU A 90 4.72 13.49 9.36
C GLU A 90 3.38 13.95 9.98
N ARG A 91 3.30 14.14 11.31
CA ARG A 91 2.04 14.49 11.99
C ARG A 91 1.49 15.82 11.52
N SER A 92 2.33 16.86 11.40
CA SER A 92 1.89 18.20 10.96
C SER A 92 1.32 18.18 9.55
N ARG A 93 1.77 17.26 8.70
CA ARG A 93 1.28 17.09 7.32
C ARG A 93 -0.15 16.54 7.28
N TYR A 94 -0.49 15.60 8.16
CA TYR A 94 -1.80 14.92 8.12
C TYR A 94 -2.80 15.46 9.14
N PHE A 95 -2.34 15.99 10.27
CA PHE A 95 -3.18 16.40 11.40
C PHE A 95 -3.08 17.90 11.74
N GLY A 96 -2.23 18.65 11.03
CA GLY A 96 -1.96 20.07 11.30
C GLY A 96 -0.90 20.29 12.38
N PRO A 97 -0.20 21.44 12.37
CA PRO A 97 0.96 21.67 13.24
C PRO A 97 0.59 21.85 14.73
N ASP A 98 -0.60 22.39 15.01
CA ASP A 98 -1.05 22.72 16.38
C ASP A 98 -1.76 21.56 17.09
N GLY A 99 -1.95 20.42 16.42
CA GLY A 99 -2.47 19.19 17.06
C GLY A 99 -1.45 18.60 18.03
N SER A 100 -1.87 17.66 18.87
CA SER A 100 -1.00 17.03 19.87
C SER A 100 -0.96 15.51 19.73
N TYR A 101 0.09 14.92 20.30
CA TYR A 101 0.24 13.48 20.46
C TYR A 101 0.88 13.15 21.81
N THR A 102 0.38 12.10 22.43
CA THR A 102 0.84 11.60 23.72
C THR A 102 1.39 10.19 23.54
N ILE A 103 2.64 9.98 23.95
CA ILE A 103 3.24 8.66 24.05
C ILE A 103 2.81 8.06 25.39
N GLU A 104 1.70 7.32 25.39
CA GLU A 104 1.09 6.75 26.60
C GLU A 104 2.08 6.01 27.53
N PRO A 105 3.07 5.22 27.03
CA PRO A 105 4.01 4.52 27.92
C PRO A 105 4.93 5.43 28.77
N ASN A 106 5.09 6.71 28.43
CA ASN A 106 5.98 7.63 29.16
C ASN A 106 5.35 9.00 29.49
N ASP A 107 4.05 9.16 29.24
CA ASP A 107 3.27 10.38 29.49
C ASP A 107 3.84 11.65 28.80
N ASN A 108 4.62 11.47 27.74
CA ASN A 108 5.17 12.59 26.99
C ASN A 108 4.13 13.11 25.99
N THR A 109 3.71 14.36 26.16
CA THR A 109 2.81 15.05 25.24
C THR A 109 3.55 16.18 24.53
N SER A 110 3.45 16.22 23.20
CA SER A 110 4.02 17.28 22.36
C SER A 110 3.01 17.74 21.31
N ASP A 111 3.15 18.97 20.84
CA ASP A 111 2.49 19.42 19.61
C ASP A 111 3.12 18.73 18.38
N ASN A 112 2.36 18.65 17.29
CA ASN A 112 2.74 17.89 16.11
C ASN A 112 4.01 18.45 15.45
N ILE A 113 4.17 19.78 15.44
CA ILE A 113 5.36 20.39 14.82
C ILE A 113 6.64 20.12 15.60
N SER A 114 6.60 20.16 16.94
CA SER A 114 7.77 19.82 17.75
C SER A 114 8.05 18.33 17.72
N SER A 115 7.01 17.48 17.73
CA SER A 115 7.13 16.03 17.55
C SER A 115 7.82 15.68 16.24
N ASP A 116 7.38 16.29 15.12
CA ASP A 116 7.94 16.03 13.80
C ASP A 116 9.42 16.42 13.71
N PHE A 117 9.78 17.58 14.29
CA PHE A 117 11.17 18.01 14.34
C PHE A 117 12.04 17.02 15.14
N PHE A 118 11.57 16.61 16.32
CA PHE A 118 12.27 15.64 17.15
C PHE A 118 12.51 14.33 16.42
N TRP A 119 11.47 13.71 15.86
CA TRP A 119 11.59 12.40 15.22
C TRP A 119 12.45 12.44 13.96
N LYS A 120 12.36 13.50 13.15
CA LYS A 120 13.26 13.69 12.00
C LYS A 120 14.71 13.95 12.38
N PHE A 121 14.94 14.51 13.57
CA PHE A 121 16.30 14.74 14.07
C PHE A 121 16.94 13.46 14.62
N ILE A 122 16.19 12.63 15.35
CA ILE A 122 16.75 11.44 16.01
C ILE A 122 16.72 10.17 15.13
N ALA A 123 15.75 10.06 14.23
CA ALA A 123 15.52 8.92 13.36
C ALA A 123 15.67 9.33 11.89
N ASP A 124 16.75 10.07 11.59
CA ASP A 124 17.13 10.38 10.21
C ASP A 124 17.56 9.13 9.44
N ASP A 125 17.59 9.22 8.11
CA ASP A 125 17.96 8.08 7.24
C ASP A 125 19.35 7.52 7.61
N ALA A 126 20.29 8.40 7.93
CA ALA A 126 21.64 8.02 8.34
C ALA A 126 21.67 7.28 9.70
N ALA A 127 20.75 7.54 10.62
CA ALA A 127 20.59 6.78 11.86
C ALA A 127 20.00 5.40 11.60
N VAL A 128 19.02 5.29 10.71
CA VAL A 128 18.40 4.01 10.34
C VAL A 128 19.39 3.09 9.63
N GLU A 129 20.23 3.61 8.74
CA GLU A 129 21.22 2.81 7.99
C GLU A 129 22.36 2.25 8.86
N ARG A 130 22.51 2.73 10.10
CA ARG A 130 23.58 2.29 11.01
C ARG A 130 23.23 1.06 11.86
N THR A 131 21.99 0.57 11.83
CA THR A 131 21.52 -0.59 12.60
C THR A 131 21.67 -1.90 11.84
#